data_AF-A0A4Y2NMK2-F1
#
_entry.id   AF-A0A4Y2NMK2-F1
#
_cell.length_a   1.000
_cell.length_b   1.000
_cell.length_c   1.000
_cell.angle_alpha   90.00
_cell.angle_beta   90.00
_cell.angle_gamma   90.00
#
_symmetry.space_group_name_H-M   'P 1'
#
loop_
_entity.id
_entity.type
_entity.pdbx_description
1 polymer ?
#
loop_
_entity_poly.entity_id
_entity_poly.type
_entity_poly.pdbx_seq_one_letter_code
_entity_poly.pdbx_strand_id
1 'polypeptide(L)'
;MVPLLDGILRVTINIVYEYREQLIECMGKIEPTSKHAVAINEAGVIRCLLEDSKFVFWLTVSHNIMPHVDVLYNQLQKTRTDAVLIRKQVNVFQQLLDKEWKKMDTVTKEISA
;
A
#
# COMPACT_ATOMS: atom_id res chain seq x y z
N MET A 1 -9.85 -4.24 19.59
CA MET A 1 -10.25 -4.88 18.33
C MET A 1 -9.66 -4.20 17.08
N VAL A 2 -9.41 -2.89 17.10
CA VAL A 2 -8.77 -2.12 16.00
C VAL A 2 -7.27 -2.42 15.72
N PRO A 3 -6.40 -2.76 16.69
CA PRO A 3 -4.95 -2.90 16.43
C PRO A 3 -4.56 -4.06 15.50
N LEU A 4 -5.37 -5.12 15.44
CA LEU A 4 -5.06 -6.33 14.67
C LEU A 4 -5.24 -6.11 13.16
N LEU A 5 -6.24 -5.31 12.78
CA LEU A 5 -6.52 -4.98 11.38
C LEU A 5 -5.46 -4.04 10.80
N ASP A 6 -4.95 -3.11 11.60
CA ASP A 6 -3.87 -2.20 11.22
C ASP A 6 -2.55 -2.95 10.93
N GLY A 7 -2.17 -3.87 11.82
CA GLY A 7 -0.97 -4.68 11.63
C GLY A 7 -1.02 -5.59 10.40
N ILE A 8 -2.15 -6.26 10.15
CA ILE A 8 -2.33 -7.16 9.01
C ILE A 8 -2.30 -6.37 7.69
N LEU A 9 -3.00 -5.24 7.63
CA LEU A 9 -3.05 -4.40 6.43
C LEU A 9 -1.66 -3.84 6.08
N ARG A 10 -0.91 -3.35 7.08
CA ARG A 10 0.47 -2.88 6.88
C ARG A 10 1.38 -3.97 6.32
N VAL A 11 1.38 -5.14 6.96
CA VAL A 11 2.23 -6.27 6.52
C VAL A 11 1.87 -6.68 5.10
N THR A 12 0.58 -6.74 4.79
CA THR A 12 0.09 -7.14 3.46
C THR A 12 0.53 -6.14 2.39
N ILE A 13 0.34 -4.84 2.61
CA ILE A 13 0.75 -3.80 1.66
C ILE A 13 2.26 -3.84 1.42
N ASN A 14 3.06 -3.95 2.49
CA ASN A 14 4.51 -3.98 2.35
C ASN A 14 4.99 -5.22 1.61
N ILE A 15 4.46 -6.40 1.94
CA ILE A 15 4.83 -7.63 1.23
C ILE A 15 4.44 -7.55 -0.24
N VAL A 16 3.21 -7.13 -0.55
CA VAL A 16 2.75 -7.06 -1.95
C VAL A 16 3.54 -6.01 -2.73
N TYR A 17 3.92 -4.89 -2.10
CA TYR A 17 4.77 -3.88 -2.72
C TYR A 17 6.20 -4.38 -2.98
N GLU A 18 6.86 -4.92 -1.96
CA GLU A 18 8.26 -5.38 -2.03
C GLU A 18 8.45 -6.57 -2.97
N TYR A 19 7.49 -7.51 -2.96
CA TYR A 19 7.61 -8.78 -3.69
C TYR A 19 6.75 -8.85 -4.95
N ARG A 20 6.20 -7.71 -5.41
CA ARG A 20 5.27 -7.64 -6.54
C ARG A 20 5.73 -8.43 -7.78
N GLU A 21 6.97 -8.19 -8.22
CA GLU A 21 7.51 -8.84 -9.43
C GLU A 21 7.64 -10.35 -9.25
N GLN A 22 8.04 -10.80 -8.06
CA GLN A 22 8.17 -12.21 -7.72
C GLN A 22 6.79 -12.89 -7.63
N LEU A 23 5.77 -12.17 -7.14
CA LEU A 23 4.39 -12.63 -7.14
C LEU A 23 3.86 -12.79 -8.57
N ILE A 24 4.13 -11.83 -9.47
CA ILE A 24 3.78 -11.93 -10.90
C ILE A 24 4.45 -13.16 -11.52
N GLU A 25 5.75 -13.35 -11.30
CA GLU A 25 6.49 -14.52 -11.79
C GLU A 25 5.90 -15.82 -11.25
N CYS A 26 5.58 -15.86 -9.96
CA CYS A 26 4.98 -17.02 -9.30
C CYS A 26 3.62 -17.37 -9.93
N MET A 27 2.73 -16.40 -10.11
CA MET A 27 1.43 -16.63 -10.75
C MET A 27 1.60 -17.10 -12.19
N GLY A 28 2.52 -16.49 -12.95
CA GLY A 28 2.84 -16.92 -14.31
C GLY A 28 3.40 -18.34 -14.41
N LYS A 29 4.00 -18.88 -13.34
CA LYS A 29 4.40 -20.30 -13.25
C LYS A 29 3.22 -21.20 -12.86
N ILE A 30 2.31 -20.75 -12.01
CA ILE A 30 1.14 -21.54 -11.57
C ILE A 30 0.17 -21.78 -12.72
N GLU A 31 -0.09 -20.77 -13.56
CA GLU A 31 -1.00 -20.84 -14.71
C GLU A 31 -0.75 -22.07 -15.62
N PRO A 32 0.48 -22.34 -16.10
CA PRO A 32 0.77 -23.50 -16.95
C PRO A 32 1.04 -24.80 -16.18
N THR A 33 1.33 -24.77 -14.87
CA THR A 33 1.76 -25.96 -14.13
C THR A 33 0.65 -26.60 -13.28
N SER A 34 -0.36 -25.83 -12.92
CA SER A 34 -1.46 -26.32 -12.09
C SER A 34 -2.39 -27.26 -12.87
N LYS A 35 -2.89 -28.29 -12.19
CA LYS A 35 -3.92 -29.21 -12.71
C LYS A 35 -5.33 -28.80 -12.30
N HIS A 36 -5.47 -27.80 -11.44
CA HIS A 36 -6.74 -27.38 -10.87
C HIS A 36 -7.19 -26.09 -11.57
N ALA A 37 -8.31 -26.17 -12.29
CA ALA A 37 -8.87 -25.03 -13.03
C ALA A 37 -9.08 -23.78 -12.15
N VAL A 38 -9.50 -23.97 -10.89
CA VAL A 38 -9.66 -22.88 -9.92
C VAL A 38 -8.32 -22.17 -9.68
N ALA A 39 -7.25 -22.91 -9.40
CA ALA A 39 -5.94 -22.32 -9.14
C ALA A 39 -5.35 -21.61 -10.37
N ILE A 40 -5.61 -22.12 -11.58
CA ILE A 40 -5.20 -21.46 -12.84
C ILE A 40 -5.93 -20.12 -12.97
N ASN A 41 -7.25 -20.11 -12.76
CA ASN A 41 -8.06 -18.90 -12.87
C ASN A 41 -7.65 -17.85 -11.83
N GLU A 42 -7.50 -18.25 -10.56
CA GLU A 42 -7.07 -17.34 -9.49
C GLU A 42 -5.67 -16.76 -9.76
N ALA A 43 -4.72 -17.58 -10.22
CA ALA A 43 -3.38 -17.11 -10.57
C ALA A 43 -3.43 -16.06 -11.69
N GLY A 44 -4.23 -16.30 -12.74
CA GLY A 44 -4.43 -15.33 -13.83
C GLY A 44 -5.04 -14.01 -13.33
N VAL A 45 -6.09 -14.07 -12.50
CA VAL A 45 -6.73 -12.87 -11.93
C VAL A 45 -5.75 -12.08 -11.06
N ILE A 46 -5.01 -12.76 -10.18
CA ILE A 46 -4.02 -12.11 -9.31
C ILE A 46 -2.90 -11.48 -10.13
N ARG A 47 -2.40 -12.18 -11.15
CA ARG A 47 -1.36 -11.64 -12.04
C ARG A 47 -1.83 -10.37 -12.75
N CYS A 48 -3.03 -10.40 -13.34
CA CYS A 48 -3.63 -9.22 -13.97
C CYS A 48 -3.77 -8.05 -12.99
N LEU A 49 -4.18 -8.32 -11.75
CA LEU A 49 -4.29 -7.29 -10.71
C LEU A 49 -2.91 -6.68 -10.36
N LEU A 50 -1.87 -7.51 -10.22
CA LEU A 50 -0.52 -7.05 -9.90
C LEU A 50 0.12 -6.25 -11.07
N GLU A 51 -0.32 -6.49 -12.30
CA GLU A 51 0.12 -5.76 -13.50
C GLU A 51 -0.72 -4.49 -13.77
N ASP A 52 -1.94 -4.40 -13.22
CA ASP A 52 -2.84 -3.26 -13.42
C ASP A 52 -2.24 -1.95 -12.87
N SER A 53 -2.16 -0.93 -13.72
CA SER A 53 -1.51 0.33 -13.38
C SER A 53 -2.22 1.10 -12.26
N LYS A 54 -3.56 0.99 -12.15
CA LYS A 54 -4.31 1.63 -11.07
C LYS A 54 -4.04 0.94 -9.75
N PHE A 55 -4.02 -0.40 -9.72
CA PHE A 55 -3.66 -1.16 -8.54
C PHE A 55 -2.25 -0.84 -8.06
N VAL A 56 -1.25 -0.85 -8.96
CA VAL A 56 0.15 -0.52 -8.64
C VAL A 56 0.29 0.90 -8.10
N PHE A 57 -0.45 1.85 -8.67
CA PHE A 57 -0.49 3.22 -8.19
C PHE A 57 -1.01 3.29 -6.74
N TRP A 58 -2.18 2.71 -6.47
CA TRP A 58 -2.76 2.73 -5.12
C TRP A 58 -1.94 1.94 -4.11
N LEU A 59 -1.30 0.86 -4.53
CA LEU A 59 -0.36 0.09 -3.70
C LEU A 59 0.84 0.95 -3.30
N THR A 60 1.42 1.70 -4.24
CA THR A 60 2.55 2.60 -3.99
C THR A 60 2.17 3.73 -3.04
N VAL A 61 1.02 4.37 -3.28
CA VAL A 61 0.49 5.42 -2.40
C VAL A 61 0.28 4.89 -0.99
N SER A 62 -0.31 3.69 -0.88
CA SER A 62 -0.58 3.06 0.42
C SER A 62 0.72 2.72 1.16
N HIS A 63 1.72 2.17 0.47
CA HIS A 63 3.03 1.87 1.04
C HIS A 63 3.74 3.12 1.56
N ASN A 64 3.69 4.24 0.82
CA ASN A 64 4.33 5.48 1.23
C ASN A 64 3.63 6.16 2.42
N ILE A 65 2.30 6.07 2.50
CA ILE A 65 1.51 6.73 3.55
C ILE A 65 1.54 5.93 4.87
N MET A 66 1.57 4.60 4.82
CA MET A 66 1.41 3.73 5.99
C MET A 66 2.41 4.01 7.14
N PRO A 67 3.73 4.19 6.90
CA PRO A 67 4.68 4.50 7.98
C PRO A 67 4.34 5.80 8.71
N HIS A 68 3.74 6.75 8.02
CA HIS A 68 3.37 8.04 8.59
C HIS A 68 2.09 7.94 9.42
N VAL A 69 1.15 7.09 9.02
CA VAL A 69 -0.03 6.72 9.82
C VAL A 69 0.42 6.02 11.10
N ASP A 70 1.37 5.08 11.03
CA ASP A 70 1.93 4.40 12.20
C ASP A 70 2.54 5.41 13.20
N VAL A 71 3.36 6.36 12.71
CA VAL A 71 3.97 7.40 13.56
C VAL A 71 2.90 8.25 14.23
N LEU A 72 1.89 8.69 13.49
CA LEU A 72 0.81 9.52 14.04
C LEU A 72 0.00 8.74 15.08
N TYR A 73 -0.38 7.50 14.78
CA TYR A 73 -1.12 6.62 15.69
C TYR A 73 -0.35 6.40 17.00
N ASN A 74 0.93 6.05 16.91
CA ASN A 74 1.80 5.84 18.08
C ASN A 74 1.97 7.10 18.93
N GLN A 75 1.93 8.30 18.34
CA GLN A 75 2.00 9.55 19.09
C GLN A 75 0.68 9.85 19.81
N LEU A 76 -0.46 9.57 19.17
CA LEU A 76 -1.80 9.76 19.76
C LEU A 76 -2.09 8.79 20.90
N GLN A 77 -1.51 7.60 20.90
CA GLN A 77 -1.69 6.62 21.99
C GLN A 77 -0.92 6.94 23.28
N LYS A 78 -0.02 7.92 23.27
CA LYS A 78 0.77 8.26 24.48
C LYS A 78 -0.12 8.87 25.56
N THR A 79 -0.06 8.29 26.76
CA THR A 79 -0.87 8.65 27.95
C THR A 79 -0.73 10.10 28.40
N ARG A 80 0.40 10.74 28.11
CA ARG A 80 0.62 12.18 28.29
C ARG A 80 0.88 12.79 26.92
N THR A 81 -0.17 13.31 26.30
CA THR A 81 -0.10 13.85 24.96
C THR A 81 0.22 15.35 25.03
N ASP A 82 1.43 15.73 24.65
CA ASP A 82 1.83 17.14 24.51
C ASP A 82 1.15 17.72 23.26
N ALA A 83 0.20 18.64 23.45
CA ALA A 83 -0.54 19.26 22.36
C ALA A 83 0.36 19.98 21.33
N VAL A 84 1.53 20.49 21.74
CA VAL A 84 2.51 21.09 20.83
C VAL A 84 3.17 20.00 19.97
N LEU A 85 3.53 18.87 20.58
CA LEU A 85 4.10 17.72 19.88
C LEU A 85 3.12 17.09 18.89
N ILE A 86 1.85 16.91 19.28
CA ILE A 86 0.79 16.40 18.38
C ILE A 86 0.65 17.31 17.17
N ARG A 87 0.54 18.63 17.39
CA ARG A 87 0.36 19.60 16.31
C ARG A 87 1.55 19.59 15.34
N LYS A 88 2.77 19.42 15.85
CA LYS A 88 3.97 19.23 15.04
C LYS A 88 3.89 17.96 14.19
N GLN A 89 3.49 16.83 14.78
CA GLN A 89 3.38 15.54 14.07
C GLN A 89 2.28 15.56 13.01
N VAL A 90 1.13 16.17 13.32
CA VAL A 90 0.04 16.39 12.35
C VAL A 90 0.51 17.26 11.18
N ASN A 91 1.26 18.33 11.44
CA ASN A 91 1.82 19.16 10.37
C ASN A 91 2.82 18.39 9.49
N VAL A 92 3.67 17.55 10.09
CA VAL A 92 4.60 16.69 9.35
C VAL A 92 3.83 15.70 8.48
N PHE A 93 2.81 15.05 9.03
CA PHE A 93 1.94 14.14 8.30
C PHE A 93 1.26 14.84 7.11
N GLN A 94 0.72 16.04 7.31
CA GLN A 94 0.10 16.83 6.24
C GLN A 94 1.08 17.16 5.12
N GLN A 95 2.31 17.60 5.45
CA GLN A 95 3.34 17.90 4.44
C GLN A 95 3.74 16.68 3.61
N LEU A 96 3.72 15.49 4.22
CA LEU A 96 4.01 14.23 3.53
C LEU A 96 2.87 13.82 2.62
N LEU A 97 1.62 13.93 3.08
CA LEU A 97 0.44 13.72 2.23
C LEU A 97 0.46 14.68 1.04
N ASP A 98 0.75 15.96 1.25
CA ASP A 98 0.82 16.95 0.17
C ASP A 98 1.90 16.60 -0.86
N LYS A 99 3.03 16.01 -0.44
CA LYS A 99 4.09 15.54 -1.33
C LYS A 99 3.64 14.33 -2.15
N GLU A 100 3.03 13.35 -1.51
CA GLU A 100 2.50 12.17 -2.19
C GLU A 100 1.38 12.56 -3.17
N TRP A 101 0.47 13.46 -2.78
CA TRP A 101 -0.59 13.98 -3.64
C TRP A 101 -0.05 14.75 -4.86
N LYS A 102 1.01 15.54 -4.71
CA LYS A 102 1.66 16.18 -5.87
C LYS A 102 2.25 15.17 -6.85
N LYS A 103 2.82 14.06 -6.35
CA LYS A 103 3.26 12.96 -7.21
C LYS A 103 2.06 12.31 -7.92
N MET A 104 0.94 12.13 -7.21
CA MET A 104 -0.31 11.59 -7.77
C MET A 104 -0.89 12.47 -8.89
N ASP A 105 -0.90 13.79 -8.71
CA ASP A 105 -1.36 14.75 -9.74
C ASP A 105 -0.51 14.69 -11.01
N THR A 106 0.78 14.40 -10.86
CA THR A 106 1.71 14.25 -12.00
C THR A 106 1.40 12.97 -12.77
N VAL A 107 1.26 11.84 -12.06
CA VAL A 107 0.92 10.54 -12.67
C VAL A 107 -0.47 10.55 -13.31
N THR A 108 -1.46 11.20 -12.69
CA THR A 108 -2.83 11.30 -13.23
C THR A 108 -2.87 12.08 -14.55
N LYS A 109 -2.01 13.10 -14.70
CA LYS A 109 -1.86 13.85 -15.96
C LYS A 109 -1.19 13.03 -17.05
N GLU A 110 -0.23 12.18 -16.70
CA GLU A 110 0.45 11.27 -17.65
C GLU A 110 -0.47 10.14 -18.13
N ILE A 111 -1.37 9.65 -17.28
CA ILE A 111 -2.36 8.61 -17.64
C ILE A 111 -3.52 9.16 -18.50
N SER A 112 -3.77 10.47 -18.44
CA SER A 112 -4.86 11.12 -19.18
C SER A 112 -4.42 11.74 -20.52
N ALA A 113 -3.15 11.63 -20.88
CA ALA A 113 -2.55 12.13 -22.13
C ALA A 113 -2.37 11.00 -23.15
#